data_AF-A0A0E2HGV6-F1
#
_entry.id   AF-A0A0E2HGV6-F1
#
_cell.length_a   1.000
_cell.length_b   1.000
_cell.length_c   1.000
_cell.angle_alpha   90.00
_cell.angle_beta   90.00
_cell.angle_gamma   90.00
#
_symmetry.space_group_name_H-M   'P 1'
#
loop_
_entity.id
_entity.type
_entity.pdbx_description
1 polymer ?
#
loop_
_entity_poly.entity_id
_entity_poly.type
_entity_poly.pdbx_seq_one_letter_code
_entity_poly.pdbx_strand_id
1 'polypeptide(L)'
;MITTARQLKDLIRSLSKKKSADAQILMRNYMIERFLERISLSDYKDRFILKGGMLVAAMVGLDARSTMDLDATVKGANVSVEDV
;
A
#
# COMPACT_ATOMS: atom_id res chain seq x y z
N MET A 1 -5.77 -14.38 -14.82
CA MET A 1 -4.61 -13.50 -14.57
C MET A 1 -5.01 -12.08 -14.94
N ILE A 2 -4.78 -11.09 -14.07
CA ILE A 2 -5.03 -9.67 -14.39
C ILE A 2 -3.81 -9.15 -15.14
N THR A 3 -3.96 -8.73 -16.39
CA THR A 3 -2.85 -8.29 -17.25
C THR A 3 -2.97 -6.83 -17.68
N THR A 4 -4.12 -6.20 -17.44
CA THR A 4 -4.39 -4.81 -17.82
C THR A 4 -4.94 -3.99 -16.65
N ALA A 5 -4.69 -2.68 -16.69
CA ALA A 5 -5.26 -1.74 -15.71
C ALA A 5 -6.80 -1.74 -15.73
N ARG A 6 -7.43 -2.00 -16.89
CA ARG A 6 -8.88 -2.09 -17.02
C ARG A 6 -9.45 -3.28 -16.24
N GLN A 7 -8.87 -4.47 -16.43
CA GLN A 7 -9.29 -5.66 -15.68
C GLN A 7 -9.19 -5.47 -14.18
N LEU A 8 -8.14 -4.80 -13.69
CA LEU A 8 -8.00 -4.48 -12.28
C LEU A 8 -9.10 -3.53 -11.79
N LYS A 9 -9.34 -2.43 -12.52
CA LYS A 9 -10.40 -1.46 -12.17
C LYS A 9 -11.79 -2.10 -12.18
N ASP A 10 -12.06 -2.98 -13.13
CA ASP A 10 -13.33 -3.70 -13.23
C ASP A 10 -13.51 -4.69 -12.07
N LEU A 11 -12.45 -5.40 -11.67
CA LEU A 11 -12.47 -6.25 -10.48
C LEU A 11 -12.75 -5.43 -9.21
N ILE A 12 -12.07 -4.31 -9.02
CA ILE A 12 -12.27 -3.44 -7.84
C ILE A 12 -13.70 -2.91 -7.78
N ARG A 13 -14.25 -2.48 -8.92
CA ARG A 13 -15.66 -2.04 -9.02
C ARG A 13 -16.62 -3.17 -8.67
N SER A 14 -16.35 -4.40 -9.11
CA SER A 14 -17.16 -5.58 -8.75
C SER A 14 -17.11 -5.85 -7.24
N LEU A 15 -15.92 -5.81 -6.64
CA LEU A 15 -15.71 -6.04 -5.21
C LEU A 15 -16.35 -4.95 -4.34
N SER A 16 -16.23 -3.69 -4.75
CA SER A 16 -16.86 -2.55 -4.09
C SER A 16 -18.37 -2.74 -3.94
N LYS A 17 -19.05 -3.16 -5.01
CA LYS A 17 -20.50 -3.46 -4.98
C LYS A 17 -20.84 -4.65 -4.08
N LYS A 18 -20.02 -5.71 -4.10
CA LYS A 18 -20.26 -6.93 -3.30
C LYS A 18 -20.05 -6.72 -1.81
N LYS A 19 -19.09 -5.87 -1.43
CA LYS A 19 -18.69 -5.65 -0.03
C LYS A 19 -19.26 -4.36 0.56
N SER A 20 -20.08 -3.62 -0.19
CA SER A 20 -20.55 -2.27 0.19
C SER A 20 -19.40 -1.35 0.66
N ALA A 21 -18.23 -1.50 0.03
CA ALA A 21 -17.01 -0.80 0.37
C ALA A 21 -16.65 0.20 -0.73
N ASP A 22 -16.03 1.32 -0.37
CA ASP A 22 -15.62 2.34 -1.33
C ASP A 22 -14.56 1.80 -2.31
N ALA A 23 -14.78 1.99 -3.61
CA ALA A 23 -13.88 1.49 -4.66
C ALA A 23 -12.50 2.16 -4.66
N GLN A 24 -12.40 3.43 -4.26
CA GLN A 24 -11.12 4.13 -4.14
C GLN A 24 -10.33 3.58 -2.95
N ILE A 25 -10.99 3.30 -1.82
CA ILE A 25 -10.34 2.65 -0.67
C ILE A 25 -9.79 1.28 -1.06
N LEU A 26 -10.58 0.45 -1.75
CA LEU A 26 -10.12 -0.86 -2.22
C LEU A 26 -8.92 -0.77 -3.18
N MET A 27 -8.97 0.17 -4.13
CA MET A 27 -7.85 0.42 -5.04
C MET A 27 -6.59 0.84 -4.30
N ARG A 28 -6.73 1.75 -3.34
CA ARG A 28 -5.60 2.26 -2.55
C ARG A 28 -4.97 1.16 -1.71
N ASN A 29 -5.76 0.41 -0.94
CA ASN A 29 -5.26 -0.69 -0.12
C ASN A 29 -4.55 -1.73 -0.97
N TYR A 30 -5.14 -2.11 -2.12
CA TYR A 30 -4.49 -3.00 -3.06
C TYR A 30 -3.13 -2.46 -3.55
N MET A 31 -3.04 -1.18 -3.92
CA MET A 31 -1.79 -0.60 -4.40
C MET A 31 -0.71 -0.58 -3.32
N ILE A 32 -1.10 -0.25 -2.09
CA ILE A 32 -0.23 -0.25 -0.93
C ILE A 32 0.28 -1.67 -0.62
N GLU A 33 -0.61 -2.67 -0.56
CA GLU A 33 -0.21 -4.07 -0.32
C GLU A 33 0.75 -4.58 -1.40
N ARG A 34 0.45 -4.31 -2.67
CA ARG A 34 1.35 -4.69 -3.78
C ARG A 34 2.70 -3.98 -3.73
N PHE A 35 2.75 -2.75 -3.20
CA PHE A 35 4.01 -2.05 -3.00
C PHE A 35 4.82 -2.67 -1.86
N LEU A 36 4.19 -2.95 -0.73
CA LEU A 36 4.83 -3.63 0.40
C LEU A 36 5.39 -5.00 0.03
N GLU A 37 4.63 -5.79 -0.72
CA GLU A 37 5.05 -7.10 -1.21
C GLU A 37 6.29 -6.99 -2.14
N ARG A 38 6.35 -5.96 -2.98
CA ARG A 38 7.53 -5.72 -3.81
C ARG A 38 8.75 -5.35 -2.96
N ILE A 39 8.57 -4.52 -1.93
CA ILE A 39 9.67 -4.19 -1.02
C ILE A 39 10.16 -5.45 -0.29
N SER A 40 9.25 -6.27 0.23
CA SER A 40 9.62 -7.47 1.01
C SER A 40 10.38 -8.52 0.19
N LEU A 41 10.13 -8.58 -1.12
CA LEU A 41 10.82 -9.45 -2.07
C LEU A 41 12.05 -8.81 -2.72
N SER A 42 12.33 -7.53 -2.46
CA SER A 42 13.46 -6.81 -3.06
C SER A 42 14.72 -6.84 -2.18
N ASP A 43 15.85 -6.49 -2.79
CA ASP A 43 17.11 -6.25 -2.08
C ASP A 43 17.03 -5.07 -1.08
N TYR A 44 15.97 -4.27 -1.13
CA TYR A 44 15.74 -3.14 -0.24
C TYR A 44 14.92 -3.50 1.01
N LYS A 45 14.49 -4.75 1.19
CA LYS A 45 13.59 -5.17 2.29
C LYS A 45 14.06 -4.71 3.68
N ASP A 46 15.37 -4.73 3.94
CA ASP A 46 15.96 -4.36 5.23
C ASP A 46 16.28 -2.85 5.34
N ARG A 47 15.97 -2.08 4.30
CA ARG A 47 16.16 -0.63 4.25
C ARG A 47 14.89 0.16 4.56
N PHE A 48 13.71 -0.47 4.53
CA PHE A 48 12.44 0.19 4.81
C PHE A 48 11.87 -0.24 6.16
N ILE A 49 11.55 0.73 7.01
CA ILE A 49 10.85 0.52 8.28
C ILE A 49 9.44 1.07 8.13
N LEU A 50 8.44 0.19 8.15
CA LEU A 50 7.02 0.57 8.10
C LEU A 50 6.57 1.14 9.44
N LYS A 51 5.76 2.21 9.39
CA LYS A 51 5.23 2.88 10.58
C LYS A 51 3.87 3.52 10.29
N GLY A 52 3.40 4.33 11.23
CA GLY A 52 2.21 5.17 11.02
C GLY A 52 0.89 4.43 11.13
N GLY A 53 -0.18 5.11 10.71
CA GLY A 53 -1.56 4.65 10.90
C GLY A 53 -1.87 3.36 10.14
N MET A 54 -1.27 3.17 8.98
CA MET A 54 -1.49 1.98 8.15
C MET A 54 -0.99 0.70 8.83
N LEU A 55 0.18 0.73 9.49
CA LEU A 55 0.66 -0.40 10.27
C LEU A 55 -0.30 -0.72 11.43
N VAL A 56 -0.76 0.30 12.15
CA VAL A 56 -1.71 0.13 13.26
C VAL A 56 -3.03 -0.48 12.77
N ALA A 57 -3.55 0.00 11.63
CA ALA A 57 -4.77 -0.55 11.02
C ALA A 57 -4.61 -2.04 10.66
N ALA A 58 -3.45 -2.42 10.09
CA ALA A 58 -3.15 -3.82 9.76
C ALA A 58 -3.04 -4.72 11.00
N MET A 59 -2.54 -4.20 12.14
CA MET A 59 -2.38 -4.96 13.38
C MET A 59 -3.68 -5.11 14.18
N VAL A 60 -4.52 -4.06 14.21
CA VAL A 60 -5.69 -4.00 15.10
C VAL A 60 -7.01 -4.29 14.36
N GLY A 61 -6.98 -4.36 13.02
CA GLY A 61 -8.18 -4.61 12.22
C GLY A 61 -9.19 -3.45 12.27
N LEU A 62 -8.71 -2.24 12.57
CA LEU A 62 -9.55 -1.04 12.56
C LEU A 62 -10.00 -0.77 11.12
N ASP A 63 -11.28 -0.42 10.96
CA ASP A 63 -11.83 0.05 9.68
C ASP A 63 -10.88 1.10 9.08
N ALA A 64 -10.33 0.80 7.90
CA ALA A 64 -9.24 1.52 7.21
C ALA A 64 -9.59 2.98 6.79
N ARG A 65 -10.62 3.58 7.40
CA ARG A 65 -11.11 4.94 7.15
C ARG A 65 -10.21 6.04 7.72
N SER A 66 -9.25 5.74 8.60
CA SER A 66 -8.46 6.77 9.30
C SER A 66 -7.09 7.10 8.71
N THR A 67 -6.53 6.29 7.79
CA THR A 67 -5.17 6.49 7.28
C THR A 67 -5.09 6.24 5.78
N MET A 68 -4.69 7.25 5.02
CA MET A 68 -4.54 7.17 3.56
C MET A 68 -3.08 7.00 3.13
N ASP A 69 -2.14 7.26 4.04
CA ASP A 69 -0.74 7.37 3.72
C ASP A 69 0.02 6.10 4.12
N LEU A 70 1.07 5.81 3.37
CA LEU A 70 2.08 4.82 3.74
C LEU A 70 3.26 5.58 4.36
N ASP A 71 3.40 5.47 5.68
CA ASP A 71 4.55 6.03 6.37
C ASP A 71 5.67 4.98 6.43
N ALA A 72 6.82 5.32 5.87
CA ALA A 72 8.03 4.52 5.96
C ALA A 72 9.25 5.39 6.27
N THR A 73 10.21 4.81 6.98
CA THR A 73 11.54 5.38 7.15
C THR A 73 12.53 4.54 6.36
N VAL A 74 13.34 5.20 5.53
CA VAL A 74 14.46 4.56 4.84
C VAL A 74 15.72 4.65 5.71
N LYS A 75 16.45 3.53 5.81
CA LYS A 75 17.75 3.41 6.47
C LYS A 75 18.85 3.16 5.45
N GLY A 76 19.99 3.79 5.65
CA GLY A 76 21.19 3.52 4.84
C GLY A 76 21.11 4.06 3.41
N ALA A 77 20.22 5.03 3.16
CA ALA A 77 20.26 5.85 1.95
C ALA A 77 20.84 7.22 2.30
N ASN A 78 21.75 7.71 1.48
CA ASN A 78 22.14 9.11 1.50
C ASN A 78 21.02 9.92 0.85
N VAL A 79 20.54 10.95 1.54
CA VAL A 79 19.46 11.84 1.10
C VAL A 79 19.87 13.30 1.25
N SER A 80 21.18 13.57 1.27
CA SER A 80 21.72 14.93 1.21
C SER A 80 21.27 15.61 -0.08
N VAL A 81 21.13 16.94 -0.05
CA VAL A 81 20.71 17.71 -1.22
C VAL A 81 21.77 17.68 -2.33
N GLU A 82 23.04 17.46 -1.98
CA GLU A 82 24.14 17.39 -2.93
C GLU A 82 24.21 16.06 -3.69
N ASP A 83 23.68 14.98 -3.11
CA ASP A 83 23.80 13.61 -3.64
C ASP A 83 22.49 13.06 -4.25
N VAL A 84 21.44 13.89 -4.38
CA VAL A 84 20.10 13.53 -4.90
C VAL A 84 19.80 14.22 -6.23
#